data_AF-A0A2N9MND7-F1
#
_entry.id   AF-A0A2N9MND7-F1
#
_cell.length_a   1.000
_cell.length_b   1.000
_cell.length_c   1.000
_cell.angle_alpha   90.00
_cell.angle_beta   90.00
_cell.angle_gamma   90.00
#
_symmetry.space_group_name_H-M   'P 1'
#
loop_
_entity.id
_entity.type
_entity.pdbx_description
1 polymer ?
#
loop_
_entity_poly.entity_id
_entity_poly.type
_entity_poly.pdbx_seq_one_letter_code
_entity_poly.pdbx_strand_id
1 'polypeptide(L)'
;MLARGATRQREIAIRLALGASRPRLVRMLVADSFLLSLAGAAGGLLLTTWAAPLLSRIQIPNTPPLPVFALEIDARLGLYTLAVALATCVFCGLIPARQSTRPQILPWLKQTAFEGARGGGRRRALVAGQVAASTLLLVVCLLFLRSLLYIGTIQPGFDMDRGITAKVTPERRNFTTEQTYALAEELVRRVKSLPGVEGASYASLVPLGGDSVAGWTELKDRPDYRGPMIQYSYVGPEYFRTMGIRVVRGREFQAADRKGAPAVAVVNETFARLEFRDGDAVGKLVRPRTGDTEPWREIVGVVADNKYAF
;
A
#
# COMPACT_ATOMS: atom_id res chain seq x y z
N MET A 1 1.64 28.99 13.86
CA MET A 1 2.46 30.20 13.68
C MET A 1 1.65 31.47 13.40
N LEU A 2 0.77 31.48 12.38
CA LEU A 2 0.13 32.72 11.89
C LEU A 2 -0.90 33.38 12.83
N ALA A 3 -1.56 32.59 13.70
CA ALA A 3 -2.49 33.10 14.71
C ALA A 3 -1.77 33.87 15.85
N ARG A 4 -0.63 33.37 16.34
CA ARG A 4 0.18 34.02 17.40
C ARG A 4 0.84 35.33 16.96
N GLY A 5 1.02 35.56 15.65
CA GLY A 5 1.52 36.84 15.14
C GLY A 5 0.59 38.03 15.42
N ALA A 6 -0.70 37.81 15.74
CA ALA A 6 -1.67 38.87 16.00
C ALA A 6 -1.39 39.64 17.30
N THR A 7 -0.99 38.93 18.36
CA THR A 7 -0.70 39.53 19.66
C THR A 7 0.66 40.23 19.69
N ARG A 8 1.62 39.77 18.88
CA ARG A 8 2.99 40.32 18.84
C ARG A 8 3.17 41.60 18.02
N GLN A 9 2.24 41.93 17.11
CA GLN A 9 2.33 43.19 16.35
C GLN A 9 2.28 44.43 17.24
N ARG A 10 1.49 44.39 18.32
CA ARG A 10 1.40 45.49 19.31
C ARG A 10 2.74 45.70 20.02
N GLU A 11 3.41 44.61 20.40
CA GLU A 11 4.71 44.64 21.08
C GLU A 11 5.85 45.11 20.14
N ILE A 12 5.82 44.68 18.88
CA ILE A 12 6.78 45.10 17.84
C ILE A 12 6.63 46.59 17.51
N ALA A 13 5.40 47.12 17.45
CA ALA A 13 5.14 48.54 17.23
C ALA A 13 5.67 49.41 18.37
N ILE A 14 5.50 48.98 19.63
CA ILE A 14 6.04 49.68 20.81
C ILE A 14 7.58 49.69 20.79
N ARG A 15 8.22 48.56 20.46
CA ARG A 15 9.70 48.48 20.38
C ARG A 15 10.29 49.30 19.24
N LEU A 16 9.59 49.42 18.10
CA LEU A 16 9.97 50.32 17.01
C LEU A 16 9.84 51.79 17.41
N ALA A 17 8.80 52.17 18.16
CA ALA A 17 8.63 53.53 18.69
C ALA A 17 9.72 53.90 19.71
N LEU A 18 10.28 52.92 20.42
CA LEU A 18 11.41 53.07 21.34
C LEU A 18 12.79 53.04 20.64
N GLY A 19 12.85 53.02 19.30
CA GLY A 19 14.10 53.10 18.54
C GLY A 19 14.82 51.77 18.27
N ALA A 20 14.16 50.61 18.46
CA ALA A 20 14.78 49.33 18.18
C ALA A 20 15.09 49.15 16.67
N SER A 21 16.33 48.78 16.36
CA SER A 21 16.78 48.56 14.99
C SER A 21 16.06 47.38 14.32
N ARG A 22 15.59 47.57 13.08
CA ARG A 22 14.92 46.57 12.23
C ARG A 22 15.61 45.19 12.19
N PRO A 23 16.95 45.07 12.09
CA PRO A 23 17.61 43.76 12.11
C PRO A 23 17.45 43.01 13.45
N ARG A 24 17.30 43.71 14.58
CA ARG A 24 17.12 43.08 15.90
C ARG A 24 15.76 42.39 16.02
N LEU A 25 14.72 43.02 15.46
CA LEU A 25 13.36 42.46 15.41
C LEU A 25 13.25 41.27 14.46
N VAL A 26 13.91 41.34 13.30
CA VAL A 26 13.97 40.22 12.35
C VAL A 26 14.70 39.01 12.95
N ARG A 27 15.86 39.22 13.62
CA ARG A 27 16.59 38.14 14.31
C ARG A 27 15.74 37.43 15.36
N MET A 28 14.97 38.18 16.14
CA MET A 28 14.09 37.61 17.17
C MET A 28 12.95 36.77 16.56
N LEU A 29 12.32 37.22 15.46
CA LEU A 29 11.29 36.45 14.77
C LEU A 29 11.83 35.16 14.13
N VAL A 30 13.04 35.24 13.57
CA VAL A 30 13.72 34.09 12.96
C VAL A 30 14.12 33.09 14.03
N ALA A 31 14.65 33.53 15.17
CA ALA A 31 15.01 32.63 16.28
C ALA A 31 13.80 31.86 16.82
N ASP A 32 12.64 32.52 16.96
CA ASP A 32 11.43 31.89 17.47
C ASP A 32 10.82 30.91 16.45
N SER A 33 10.92 31.24 15.15
CA SER A 33 10.53 30.32 14.07
C SER A 33 11.46 29.11 13.98
N PHE A 34 12.74 29.32 14.26
CA PHE A 34 13.75 28.28 14.29
C PHE A 34 13.52 27.29 15.44
N LEU A 35 13.21 27.78 16.65
CA LEU A 35 12.91 26.93 17.81
C LEU A 35 11.69 26.03 17.56
N LEU A 36 10.62 26.57 16.97
CA LEU A 36 9.45 25.76 16.63
C LEU A 36 9.72 24.76 15.49
N SER A 37 10.52 25.16 14.49
CA SER A 37 10.92 24.24 13.41
C SER A 37 11.76 23.09 13.96
N LEU A 38 12.68 23.38 14.87
CA LEU A 38 13.50 22.39 15.55
C LEU A 38 12.64 21.45 16.41
N ALA A 39 11.67 21.97 17.15
CA ALA A 39 10.73 21.15 17.92
C ALA A 39 9.86 20.25 17.02
N GLY A 40 9.40 20.76 15.87
CA GLY A 40 8.68 19.97 14.87
C GLY A 40 9.54 18.87 14.24
N ALA A 41 10.79 19.18 13.90
CA ALA A 41 11.75 18.21 13.38
C ALA A 41 12.07 17.12 14.40
N ALA A 42 12.32 17.51 15.66
CA ALA A 42 12.54 16.58 16.77
C ALA A 42 11.31 15.68 16.99
N GLY A 43 10.10 16.25 16.99
CA GLY A 43 8.85 15.49 17.11
C GLY A 43 8.64 14.51 15.94
N GLY A 44 8.94 14.93 14.71
CA GLY A 44 8.85 14.07 13.52
C GLY A 44 9.85 12.90 13.55
N LEU A 45 11.08 13.15 14.01
CA LEU A 45 12.08 12.12 14.25
C LEU A 45 11.61 11.13 15.33
N LEU A 46 11.07 11.62 16.44
CA LEU A 46 10.55 10.80 17.53
C LEU A 46 9.34 9.95 17.12
N LEU A 47 8.45 10.53 16.31
CA LEU A 47 7.33 9.82 15.69
C LEU A 47 7.84 8.74 14.74
N THR A 48 8.88 9.01 13.95
CA THR A 48 9.48 8.01 13.06
C THR A 48 10.07 6.84 13.85
N THR A 49 10.80 7.11 14.94
CA THR A 49 11.40 6.05 15.77
C THR A 49 10.37 5.20 16.50
N TRP A 50 9.21 5.77 16.85
CA TRP A 50 8.12 5.05 17.50
C TRP A 50 7.18 4.34 16.52
N ALA A 51 6.83 4.98 15.41
CA ALA A 51 5.85 4.46 14.46
C ALA A 51 6.45 3.39 13.53
N ALA A 52 7.73 3.52 13.15
CA ALA A 52 8.40 2.52 12.30
C ALA A 52 8.35 1.10 12.89
N PRO A 53 8.71 0.84 14.17
CA PRO A 53 8.61 -0.49 14.75
C PRO A 53 7.17 -0.94 15.00
N LEU A 54 6.21 0.00 15.14
CA LEU A 54 4.80 -0.35 15.29
C LEU A 54 4.20 -0.82 13.96
N LEU A 55 4.55 -0.15 12.86
CA LEU A 55 4.16 -0.53 11.51
C LEU A 55 4.80 -1.85 11.09
N SER A 56 6.06 -2.11 11.46
CA SER A 56 6.70 -3.40 11.15
C SER A 56 6.13 -4.58 11.92
N ARG A 57 5.46 -4.34 13.05
CA ARG A 57 4.70 -5.35 13.80
C ARG A 57 3.33 -5.65 13.18
N ILE A 58 2.80 -4.78 12.32
CA ILE A 58 1.60 -5.07 11.54
C ILE A 58 2.02 -6.03 10.42
N GLN A 59 2.03 -7.32 10.75
CA GLN A 59 2.15 -8.38 9.77
C GLN A 59 0.81 -8.52 9.07
N ILE A 60 0.76 -8.11 7.80
CA ILE A 60 -0.35 -8.49 6.94
C ILE A 60 -0.17 -10.00 6.69
N PRO A 61 -1.17 -10.84 7.01
CA PRO A 61 -1.09 -12.28 6.77
C PRO A 61 -0.71 -12.54 5.32
N ASN A 62 0.26 -13.43 5.10
CA ASN A 62 0.70 -13.94 3.79
C ASN A 62 1.42 -12.95 2.85
N THR A 63 1.64 -11.68 3.19
CA THR A 63 2.62 -10.89 2.43
C THR A 63 4.04 -11.36 2.75
N PRO A 64 4.98 -11.38 1.77
CA PRO A 64 6.41 -11.37 2.10
C PRO A 64 6.61 -10.24 3.11
N PRO A 65 7.41 -10.42 4.18
CA PRO A 65 7.67 -9.33 5.10
C PRO A 65 8.02 -8.12 4.25
N LEU A 66 7.16 -7.08 4.29
CA LEU A 66 7.44 -5.80 3.63
C LEU A 66 8.91 -5.55 3.92
N PRO A 67 9.78 -5.38 2.90
CA PRO A 67 11.21 -5.29 3.11
C PRO A 67 11.35 -4.33 4.27
N VAL A 68 11.81 -4.86 5.42
CA VAL A 68 11.70 -4.17 6.73
C VAL A 68 12.00 -2.76 6.39
N PHE A 69 11.01 -1.85 6.47
CA PHE A 69 11.25 -0.47 6.02
C PHE A 69 12.44 -0.07 6.86
N ALA A 70 13.61 -0.14 6.24
CA ALA A 70 14.88 0.08 6.89
C ALA A 70 14.98 1.59 6.86
N LEU A 71 14.03 2.20 7.58
CA LEU A 71 14.12 3.45 8.27
C LEU A 71 15.17 3.25 9.36
N GLU A 72 16.32 2.69 9.00
CA GLU A 72 17.56 3.04 9.66
C GLU A 72 17.64 4.54 9.50
N ILE A 73 17.77 5.23 10.62
CA ILE A 73 17.95 6.67 10.65
C ILE A 73 19.33 6.92 10.05
N ASP A 74 19.39 6.95 8.73
CA ASP A 74 20.60 7.22 7.98
C ASP A 74 20.87 8.73 7.99
N ALA A 75 22.13 9.12 7.88
CA ALA A 75 22.57 10.51 7.77
C ALA A 75 21.84 11.23 6.62
N ARG A 76 21.42 10.51 5.59
CA ARG A 76 20.60 11.02 4.48
C ARG A 76 19.20 11.48 4.92
N LEU A 77 18.53 10.70 5.79
CA LEU A 77 17.22 11.07 6.35
C LEU A 77 17.36 12.26 7.30
N GLY A 78 18.44 12.29 8.10
CA GLY A 78 18.79 13.44 8.94
C GLY A 78 19.01 14.72 8.13
N LEU A 79 19.79 14.63 7.05
CA LEU A 79 20.07 15.77 6.16
C LEU A 79 18.80 16.26 5.45
N TYR A 80 17.96 15.33 4.99
CA TYR A 80 16.67 15.66 4.36
C TYR A 80 15.73 16.36 5.35
N THR A 81 15.61 15.82 6.57
CA THR A 81 14.77 16.41 7.63
C THR A 81 15.27 17.80 8.01
N LEU A 82 16.59 17.98 8.12
CA LEU A 82 17.22 19.28 8.38
C LEU A 82 16.95 20.27 7.24
N ALA A 83 17.08 19.84 5.98
CA ALA A 83 16.80 20.67 4.81
C ALA A 83 15.33 21.12 4.76
N VAL A 84 14.39 20.22 5.04
CA VAL A 84 12.96 20.52 5.12
C VAL A 84 12.65 21.45 6.30
N ALA A 85 13.27 21.24 7.47
CA ALA A 85 13.11 22.11 8.63
C ALA A 85 13.66 23.53 8.37
N LEU A 86 14.80 23.65 7.70
CA LEU A 86 15.38 24.93 7.28
C LEU A 86 14.50 25.61 6.23
N ALA A 87 14.04 24.89 5.21
CA ALA A 87 13.12 25.41 4.21
C ALA A 87 11.82 25.91 4.88
N THR A 88 11.23 25.12 5.77
CA THR A 88 10.02 25.49 6.51
C THR A 88 10.24 26.71 7.40
N CYS A 89 11.39 26.82 8.06
CA CYS A 89 11.77 27.99 8.86
C CYS A 89 11.94 29.25 7.99
N VAL A 90 12.56 29.11 6.82
CA VAL A 90 12.72 30.19 5.85
C VAL A 90 11.36 30.64 5.32
N PHE A 91 10.52 29.72 4.84
CA PHE A 91 9.20 30.05 4.31
C PHE A 91 8.26 30.63 5.39
N CYS A 92 8.17 29.99 6.56
CA CYS A 92 7.27 30.46 7.62
C CYS A 92 7.81 31.67 8.40
N GLY A 93 9.13 31.89 8.44
CA GLY A 93 9.76 32.98 9.18
C GLY A 93 9.99 34.25 8.36
N LEU A 94 10.49 34.13 7.11
CA LEU A 94 10.80 35.30 6.27
C LEU A 94 9.56 35.95 5.67
N ILE A 95 8.52 35.19 5.34
CA ILE A 95 7.27 35.74 4.77
C ILE A 95 6.58 36.73 5.74
N PRO A 96 6.31 36.39 7.01
CA PRO A 96 5.73 37.34 7.96
C PRO A 96 6.72 38.42 8.42
N ALA A 97 8.03 38.12 8.49
CA ALA A 97 9.04 39.14 8.82
C ALA A 97 9.12 40.25 7.76
N ARG A 98 9.05 39.90 6.46
CA ARG A 98 8.96 40.86 5.34
C ARG A 98 7.64 41.64 5.34
N GLN A 99 6.53 41.01 5.71
CA GLN A 99 5.24 41.71 5.83
C GLN A 99 5.22 42.70 7.01
N SER A 100 5.90 42.37 8.12
CA SER A 100 5.95 43.21 9.32
C SER A 100 6.95 44.37 9.21
N THR A 101 7.91 44.30 8.28
CA THR A 101 8.92 45.34 8.04
C THR A 101 8.59 46.29 6.90
N ARG A 102 7.38 46.26 6.32
CA ARG A 102 6.84 47.33 5.48
C ARG A 102 5.93 48.22 6.32
N PRO A 103 6.43 49.33 6.88
CA PRO A 103 5.61 50.16 7.72
C PRO A 103 5.17 51.36 6.88
N GLN A 104 3.91 51.39 6.44
CA GLN A 104 3.27 52.68 6.20
C GLN A 104 2.96 53.25 7.60
N ILE A 105 3.94 53.95 8.18
CA ILE A 105 3.92 54.48 9.56
C ILE A 105 2.89 55.61 9.73
N LEU A 106 2.32 56.14 8.65
CA LEU A 106 1.54 57.37 8.72
C LEU A 106 0.08 57.29 9.20
N PRO A 107 -0.67 56.16 9.20
CA PRO A 107 -2.07 56.19 9.67
C PRO A 107 -2.28 55.84 11.16
N TRP A 108 -1.34 55.20 11.84
CA TRP A 108 -1.62 54.53 13.13
C TRP A 108 -1.79 55.47 14.33
N LEU A 109 -1.48 56.77 14.19
CA LEU A 109 -1.72 57.76 15.24
C LEU A 109 -3.12 58.40 15.15
N LYS A 110 -3.93 58.11 14.11
CA LYS A 110 -5.14 58.90 13.82
C LYS A 110 -6.47 58.15 13.69
N GLN A 111 -6.54 56.83 13.85
CA GLN A 111 -7.81 56.11 13.67
C GLN A 111 -8.16 55.20 14.85
N THR A 112 -8.76 55.84 15.85
CA THR A 112 -9.94 55.32 16.55
C THR A 112 -10.94 54.77 15.53
N ALA A 113 -11.39 53.53 15.75
CA ALA A 113 -12.60 52.89 15.22
C ALA A 113 -13.01 53.19 13.75
N PHE A 114 -13.16 52.12 12.95
CA PHE A 114 -13.62 52.08 11.55
C PHE A 114 -12.52 52.17 10.47
N GLU A 115 -12.14 50.99 9.92
CA GLU A 115 -11.84 50.69 8.50
C GLU A 115 -10.91 49.46 8.37
N GLY A 116 -11.50 48.27 8.49
CA GLY A 116 -10.79 46.98 8.48
C GLY A 116 -10.54 46.34 7.10
N ALA A 117 -10.40 47.08 6.00
CA ALA A 117 -10.60 46.50 4.66
C ALA A 117 -9.37 46.19 3.79
N ARG A 118 -8.15 46.70 4.03
CA ARG A 118 -7.04 46.57 3.03
C ARG A 118 -5.82 45.74 3.42
N GLY A 119 -5.71 45.27 4.67
CA GLY A 119 -4.54 44.49 5.14
C GLY A 119 -4.83 43.07 5.66
N GLY A 120 -6.10 42.73 5.93
CA GLY A 120 -6.48 41.48 6.62
C GLY A 120 -6.81 40.28 5.71
N GLY A 121 -7.16 40.51 4.44
CA GLY A 121 -7.67 39.48 3.53
C GLY A 121 -6.64 38.39 3.19
N ARG A 122 -5.43 38.78 2.80
CA ARG A 122 -4.33 37.84 2.51
C ARG A 122 -3.97 36.98 3.72
N ARG A 123 -4.06 37.54 4.92
CA ARG A 123 -3.76 36.84 6.17
C ARG A 123 -4.87 35.85 6.54
N ARG A 124 -6.14 36.24 6.43
CA ARG A 124 -7.28 35.31 6.61
C ARG A 124 -7.23 34.18 5.57
N ALA A 125 -6.86 34.48 4.33
CA ALA A 125 -6.66 33.45 3.30
C ALA A 125 -5.54 32.47 3.65
N LEU A 126 -4.41 32.95 4.19
CA LEU A 126 -3.33 32.06 4.65
C LEU A 126 -3.74 31.19 5.84
N VAL A 127 -4.50 31.73 6.80
CA VAL A 127 -5.01 30.94 7.95
C VAL A 127 -6.05 29.93 7.49
N ALA A 128 -6.98 30.34 6.63
CA ALA A 128 -7.98 29.45 6.04
C ALA A 128 -7.31 28.33 5.21
N GLY A 129 -6.28 28.66 4.42
CA GLY A 129 -5.48 27.69 3.69
C GLY A 129 -4.74 26.71 4.61
N GLN A 130 -4.18 27.19 5.74
CA GLN A 130 -3.54 26.34 6.72
C GLN A 130 -4.53 25.34 7.36
N VAL A 131 -5.71 25.83 7.78
CA VAL A 131 -6.76 24.98 8.36
C VAL A 131 -7.27 23.99 7.33
N ALA A 132 -7.57 24.44 6.11
CA ALA A 132 -8.03 23.57 5.02
C ALA A 132 -7.01 22.47 4.70
N ALA A 133 -5.71 22.80 4.63
CA ALA A 133 -4.66 21.82 4.40
C ALA A 133 -4.55 20.80 5.54
N SER A 134 -4.66 21.24 6.80
CA SER A 134 -4.63 20.35 7.96
C SER A 134 -5.84 19.41 7.99
N THR A 135 -7.04 19.93 7.70
CA THR A 135 -8.26 19.13 7.62
C THR A 135 -8.19 18.13 6.45
N LEU A 136 -7.71 18.55 5.28
CA LEU A 136 -7.51 17.66 4.14
C LEU A 136 -6.56 16.51 4.47
N LEU A 137 -5.41 16.82 5.08
CA LEU A 137 -4.42 15.82 5.46
C LEU A 137 -4.99 14.81 6.48
N LEU A 138 -5.78 15.30 7.43
CA LEU A 138 -6.47 14.46 8.41
C LEU A 138 -7.49 13.52 7.75
N VAL A 139 -8.28 14.03 6.80
CA VAL A 139 -9.25 13.22 6.06
C VAL A 139 -8.56 12.14 5.24
N VAL A 140 -7.49 12.48 4.52
CA VAL A 140 -6.70 11.50 3.73
C VAL A 140 -6.12 10.41 4.64
N CYS A 141 -5.54 10.79 5.79
CA CYS A 141 -5.00 9.84 6.75
C CYS A 141 -6.07 8.91 7.33
N LEU A 142 -7.25 9.45 7.67
CA LEU A 142 -8.36 8.66 8.20
C LEU A 142 -8.94 7.69 7.15
N LEU A 143 -9.07 8.14 5.89
CA LEU A 143 -9.49 7.28 4.78
C LEU A 143 -8.49 6.16 4.53
N PHE A 144 -7.19 6.47 4.57
CA PHE A 144 -6.13 5.47 4.44
C PHE A 144 -6.21 4.43 5.57
N LEU A 145 -6.35 4.86 6.82
CA LEU A 145 -6.51 3.95 7.96
C LEU A 145 -7.77 3.08 7.83
N ARG A 146 -8.90 3.69 7.43
CA ARG A 146 -10.15 2.95 7.19
C ARG A 146 -9.98 1.90 6.09
N SER A 147 -9.29 2.25 5.01
CA SER A 147 -8.99 1.33 3.91
C SER A 147 -8.12 0.16 4.37
N LEU A 148 -7.10 0.44 5.20
CA LEU A 148 -6.21 -0.59 5.74
C LEU A 148 -6.97 -1.56 6.65
N LEU A 149 -7.85 -1.05 7.52
CA LEU A 149 -8.71 -1.88 8.37
C LEU A 149 -9.75 -2.66 7.55
N TYR A 150 -10.28 -2.07 6.48
CA TYR A 150 -11.24 -2.72 5.60
C TYR A 150 -10.64 -3.92 4.86
N ILE A 151 -9.39 -3.82 4.39
CA ILE A 151 -8.68 -4.93 3.72
C ILE A 151 -8.66 -6.19 4.60
N GLY A 152 -8.49 -6.05 5.92
CA GLY A 152 -8.51 -7.18 6.85
C GLY A 152 -9.88 -7.85 7.04
N THR A 153 -10.97 -7.22 6.58
CA THR A 153 -12.35 -7.76 6.66
C THR A 153 -12.84 -8.36 5.35
N ILE A 154 -12.05 -8.24 4.26
CA ILE A 154 -12.41 -8.83 2.98
C ILE A 154 -12.28 -10.35 3.09
N GLN A 155 -13.39 -11.06 2.85
CA GLN A 155 -13.37 -12.51 2.74
C GLN A 155 -12.56 -12.90 1.49
N PRO A 156 -11.43 -13.59 1.63
CA PRO A 156 -10.55 -13.88 0.50
C PRO A 156 -11.08 -15.02 -0.39
N GLY A 157 -12.18 -15.66 -0.01
CA GLY A 157 -12.80 -16.77 -0.76
C GLY A 157 -12.13 -18.13 -0.50
N PHE A 158 -11.28 -18.23 0.54
CA PHE A 158 -10.68 -19.45 1.05
C PHE A 158 -10.49 -19.37 2.57
N ASP A 159 -10.34 -20.51 3.24
CA ASP A 159 -10.18 -20.60 4.70
C ASP A 159 -8.77 -20.14 5.12
N MET A 160 -8.72 -19.13 5.99
CA MET A 160 -7.48 -18.55 6.53
C MET A 160 -7.20 -18.99 7.97
N ASP A 161 -8.21 -19.49 8.69
CA ASP A 161 -8.12 -19.70 10.14
C ASP A 161 -7.53 -21.07 10.48
N ARG A 162 -7.65 -22.04 9.57
CA ARG A 162 -7.28 -23.44 9.78
C ARG A 162 -6.14 -23.94 8.90
N GLY A 163 -5.56 -23.05 8.07
CA GLY A 163 -4.50 -23.38 7.12
C GLY A 163 -3.10 -23.04 7.63
N ILE A 164 -2.13 -23.92 7.36
CA ILE A 164 -0.70 -23.63 7.53
C ILE A 164 -0.05 -23.66 6.14
N THR A 165 0.61 -22.58 5.77
CA THR A 165 1.39 -22.48 4.52
C THR A 165 2.89 -22.53 4.80
N ALA A 166 3.62 -23.37 4.07
CA ALA A 166 5.07 -23.47 4.15
C ALA A 166 5.71 -23.30 2.76
N LYS A 167 6.72 -22.44 2.65
CA LYS A 167 7.53 -22.29 1.43
C LYS A 167 8.75 -23.20 1.54
N VAL A 168 8.84 -24.17 0.64
CA VAL A 168 9.97 -25.11 0.59
C VAL A 168 10.89 -24.70 -0.55
N THR A 169 12.11 -24.28 -0.20
CA THR A 169 13.17 -23.98 -1.18
C THR A 169 14.20 -25.10 -1.12
N PRO A 170 14.34 -25.93 -2.18
CA PRO A 170 15.35 -26.97 -2.19
C PRO A 170 16.77 -26.37 -2.19
N GLU A 171 17.68 -26.94 -1.38
CA GLU A 171 19.07 -26.46 -1.27
C GLU A 171 19.88 -26.68 -2.55
N ARG A 172 19.58 -27.74 -3.31
CA ARG A 172 20.22 -28.01 -4.60
C ARG A 172 19.47 -27.29 -5.71
N ARG A 173 20.18 -26.50 -6.53
CA ARG A 173 19.60 -25.74 -7.67
C ARG A 173 19.26 -26.58 -8.91
N ASN A 174 19.66 -27.85 -8.97
CA ASN A 174 19.58 -28.66 -10.19
C ASN A 174 18.43 -29.69 -10.19
N PHE A 175 17.26 -29.34 -9.67
CA PHE A 175 16.08 -30.21 -9.81
C PHE A 175 15.50 -30.07 -11.22
N THR A 176 15.21 -31.19 -11.87
CA THR A 176 14.34 -31.19 -13.04
C THR A 176 12.89 -30.97 -12.60
N THR A 177 12.05 -30.48 -13.51
CA THR A 177 10.61 -30.27 -13.24
C THR A 177 9.93 -31.53 -12.66
N GLU A 178 10.30 -32.72 -13.14
CA GLU A 178 9.75 -33.99 -12.66
C GLU A 178 10.18 -34.31 -11.22
N GLN A 179 11.45 -34.06 -10.89
CA GLN A 179 11.94 -34.28 -9.52
C GLN A 179 11.29 -33.33 -8.53
N THR A 180 10.98 -32.09 -8.93
CA THR A 180 10.26 -31.12 -8.10
C THR A 180 8.84 -31.59 -7.80
N TYR A 181 8.10 -32.09 -8.80
CA TYR A 181 6.76 -32.64 -8.58
C TYR A 181 6.78 -33.89 -7.71
N ALA A 182 7.71 -34.82 -7.95
CA ALA A 182 7.86 -36.02 -7.14
C ALA A 182 8.19 -35.70 -5.67
N LEU A 183 9.05 -34.70 -5.44
CA LEU A 183 9.35 -34.21 -4.09
C LEU A 183 8.11 -33.59 -3.43
N ALA A 184 7.35 -32.76 -4.14
CA ALA A 184 6.14 -32.14 -3.63
C ALA A 184 5.07 -33.20 -3.26
N GLU A 185 4.88 -34.22 -4.09
CA GLU A 185 3.96 -35.34 -3.81
C GLU A 185 4.39 -36.13 -2.57
N GLU A 186 5.68 -36.44 -2.44
CA GLU A 186 6.23 -37.15 -1.27
C GLU A 186 6.05 -36.32 0.02
N LEU A 187 6.31 -35.01 -0.04
CA LEU A 187 6.12 -34.11 1.09
C LEU A 187 4.65 -34.07 1.51
N VAL A 188 3.73 -33.88 0.56
CA VAL A 188 2.29 -33.88 0.85
C VAL A 188 1.86 -35.22 1.44
N ARG A 189 2.36 -36.35 0.93
CA ARG A 189 2.05 -37.67 1.47
C ARG A 189 2.46 -37.81 2.94
N ARG A 190 3.66 -37.33 3.30
CA ARG A 190 4.14 -37.35 4.68
C ARG A 190 3.33 -36.41 5.58
N VAL A 191 3.04 -35.20 5.11
CA VAL A 191 2.24 -34.22 5.86
C VAL A 191 0.84 -34.77 6.14
N LYS A 192 0.19 -35.40 5.15
CA LYS A 192 -1.12 -36.06 5.34
C LYS A 192 -1.10 -37.19 6.38
N SER A 193 0.05 -37.81 6.61
CA SER A 193 0.17 -38.88 7.63
C SER A 193 0.31 -38.37 9.06
N LEU A 194 0.48 -37.06 9.27
CA LEU A 194 0.59 -36.48 10.60
C LEU A 194 -0.77 -36.39 11.29
N PRO A 195 -0.85 -36.65 12.61
CA PRO A 195 -2.10 -36.54 13.36
C PRO A 195 -2.58 -35.08 13.39
N GLY A 196 -3.86 -34.87 13.11
CA GLY A 196 -4.49 -33.53 13.09
C GLY A 196 -4.51 -32.84 11.73
N VAL A 197 -3.95 -33.46 10.67
CA VAL A 197 -4.02 -32.93 9.30
C VAL A 197 -5.29 -33.45 8.60
N GLU A 198 -6.24 -32.57 8.31
CA GLU A 198 -7.47 -32.90 7.57
C GLU A 198 -7.24 -32.97 6.05
N GLY A 199 -6.33 -32.16 5.52
CA GLY A 199 -6.01 -32.08 4.10
C GLY A 199 -4.66 -31.39 3.88
N ALA A 200 -3.98 -31.76 2.81
CA ALA A 200 -2.73 -31.11 2.40
C ALA A 200 -2.60 -31.17 0.88
N SER A 201 -2.07 -30.09 0.30
CA SER A 201 -1.78 -29.98 -1.12
C SER A 201 -0.58 -29.05 -1.34
N TYR A 202 -0.10 -28.96 -2.56
CA TYR A 202 0.98 -28.05 -2.95
C TYR A 202 0.48 -27.05 -3.99
N ALA A 203 1.13 -25.89 -4.05
CA ALA A 203 0.88 -24.86 -5.05
C ALA A 203 2.18 -24.17 -5.43
N SER A 204 2.32 -23.76 -6.70
CA SER A 204 3.46 -22.95 -7.14
C SER A 204 3.40 -21.51 -6.62
N LEU A 205 2.20 -21.02 -6.36
CA LEU A 205 1.93 -19.69 -5.81
C LEU A 205 1.00 -19.83 -4.61
N VAL A 206 1.36 -19.19 -3.50
CA VAL A 206 0.48 -19.05 -2.35
C VAL A 206 -0.41 -17.82 -2.57
N PRO A 207 -1.74 -17.93 -2.49
CA PRO A 207 -2.63 -16.78 -2.61
C PRO A 207 -2.24 -15.67 -1.63
N LEU A 208 -2.27 -14.41 -2.09
CA LEU A 208 -1.82 -13.24 -1.32
C LEU A 208 -0.34 -13.27 -0.92
N GLY A 209 0.45 -14.19 -1.49
CA GLY A 209 1.89 -14.39 -1.25
C GLY A 209 2.81 -13.34 -1.87
N GLY A 210 2.28 -12.36 -2.61
CA GLY A 210 3.04 -11.35 -3.36
C GLY A 210 3.65 -11.84 -4.68
N ASP A 211 3.90 -13.15 -4.81
CA ASP A 211 4.30 -13.77 -6.07
C ASP A 211 3.09 -13.90 -7.01
N SER A 212 3.25 -13.55 -8.30
CA SER A 212 2.20 -13.76 -9.30
C SER A 212 2.78 -14.18 -10.64
N VAL A 213 2.10 -15.11 -11.31
CA VAL A 213 2.36 -15.47 -12.70
C VAL A 213 1.13 -15.08 -13.49
N ALA A 214 1.34 -14.27 -14.53
CA ALA A 214 0.27 -13.76 -15.36
C ALA A 214 0.56 -14.01 -16.85
N GLY A 215 -0.48 -14.33 -17.61
CA GLY A 215 -0.37 -14.58 -19.04
C GLY A 215 -1.64 -14.18 -19.77
N TRP A 216 -1.52 -13.88 -21.05
CA TRP A 216 -2.71 -13.64 -21.89
C TRP A 216 -3.43 -14.96 -22.14
N THR A 217 -4.76 -14.96 -22.17
CA THR A 217 -5.52 -16.20 -22.43
C THR A 217 -5.73 -16.40 -23.93
N GLU A 218 -5.50 -17.62 -24.40
CA GLU A 218 -5.92 -18.10 -25.72
C GLU A 218 -7.03 -19.15 -25.58
N LEU A 219 -7.99 -19.08 -26.49
CA LEU A 219 -9.14 -19.99 -26.57
C LEU A 219 -9.08 -20.72 -27.90
N LYS A 220 -9.14 -22.06 -27.87
CA LYS A 220 -9.04 -22.85 -29.10
C LYS A 220 -10.19 -22.58 -30.06
N ASP A 221 -11.38 -22.37 -29.52
CA ASP A 221 -12.60 -22.12 -30.29
C ASP A 221 -12.63 -20.70 -30.90
N ARG A 222 -11.76 -19.79 -30.43
CA ARG A 222 -11.69 -18.39 -30.89
C ARG A 222 -10.23 -17.96 -31.02
N PRO A 223 -9.52 -18.35 -32.10
CA PRO A 223 -8.10 -18.08 -32.26
C PRO A 223 -7.75 -16.58 -32.37
N ASP A 224 -8.67 -15.76 -32.88
CA ASP A 224 -8.47 -14.30 -32.97
C ASP A 224 -8.78 -13.57 -31.66
N TYR A 225 -9.34 -14.26 -30.67
CA TYR A 225 -9.72 -13.67 -29.40
C TYR A 225 -8.48 -13.41 -28.54
N ARG A 226 -8.36 -12.17 -28.07
CA ARG A 226 -7.33 -11.77 -27.10
C ARG A 226 -8.00 -11.53 -25.76
N GLY A 227 -7.92 -12.55 -24.91
CA GLY A 227 -8.47 -12.47 -23.56
C GLY A 227 -7.72 -11.49 -22.68
N PRO A 228 -8.24 -11.18 -21.49
CA PRO A 228 -7.53 -10.44 -20.48
C PRO A 228 -6.29 -11.23 -20.03
N MET A 229 -5.37 -10.51 -19.40
CA MET A 229 -4.27 -11.13 -18.69
C MET A 229 -4.83 -11.84 -17.45
N ILE A 230 -4.61 -13.15 -17.36
CA ILE A 230 -5.05 -13.99 -16.24
C ILE A 230 -3.88 -14.34 -15.36
N GLN A 231 -4.14 -14.45 -14.07
CA GLN A 231 -3.21 -15.09 -13.15
C GLN A 231 -3.50 -16.59 -13.10
N TYR A 232 -2.45 -17.40 -13.08
CA TYR A 232 -2.57 -18.84 -13.00
C TYR A 232 -1.53 -19.42 -12.04
N SER A 233 -1.85 -20.57 -11.47
CA SER A 233 -1.02 -21.29 -10.52
C SER A 233 -1.11 -22.79 -10.79
N TYR A 234 -0.01 -23.49 -10.60
CA TYR A 234 0.04 -24.94 -10.65
C TYR A 234 -0.23 -25.48 -9.26
N VAL A 235 -1.30 -26.25 -9.12
CA VAL A 235 -1.74 -26.78 -7.83
C VAL A 235 -1.85 -28.30 -7.89
N GLY A 236 -1.64 -28.94 -6.75
CA GLY A 236 -1.78 -30.37 -6.60
C GLY A 236 -3.24 -30.82 -6.44
N PRO A 237 -3.47 -32.14 -6.37
CA PRO A 237 -4.78 -32.71 -6.05
C PRO A 237 -5.32 -32.17 -4.71
N GLU A 238 -6.64 -32.12 -4.56
CA GLU A 238 -7.35 -31.69 -3.33
C GLU A 238 -7.02 -30.27 -2.87
N TYR A 239 -6.37 -29.44 -3.70
CA TYR A 239 -6.00 -28.07 -3.34
C TYR A 239 -7.21 -27.22 -2.94
N PHE A 240 -8.25 -27.21 -3.79
CA PHE A 240 -9.44 -26.38 -3.55
C PHE A 240 -10.17 -26.83 -2.29
N ARG A 241 -10.30 -28.14 -2.07
CA ARG A 241 -10.85 -28.71 -0.84
C ARG A 241 -10.05 -28.32 0.39
N THR A 242 -8.72 -28.42 0.34
CA THR A 242 -7.81 -28.06 1.45
C THR A 242 -7.92 -26.57 1.77
N MET A 243 -8.10 -25.72 0.76
CA MET A 243 -8.29 -24.28 0.90
C MET A 243 -9.74 -23.88 1.23
N GLY A 244 -10.68 -24.83 1.34
CA GLY A 244 -12.11 -24.52 1.55
C GLY A 244 -12.78 -23.79 0.38
N ILE A 245 -12.18 -23.82 -0.81
CA ILE A 245 -12.74 -23.21 -2.03
C ILE A 245 -13.78 -24.16 -2.62
N ARG A 246 -15.01 -23.66 -2.75
CA ARG A 246 -16.13 -24.45 -3.27
C ARG A 246 -16.01 -24.67 -4.79
N VAL A 247 -16.12 -25.93 -5.22
CA VAL A 247 -16.33 -26.29 -6.63
C VAL A 247 -17.79 -26.01 -6.99
N VAL A 248 -18.01 -25.23 -8.04
CA VAL A 248 -19.34 -24.78 -8.49
C VAL A 248 -19.87 -25.68 -9.59
N ARG A 249 -19.00 -26.10 -10.53
CA ARG A 249 -19.33 -27.01 -11.63
C ARG A 249 -18.14 -27.91 -11.97
N GLY A 250 -18.42 -29.10 -12.50
CA GLY A 250 -17.38 -30.05 -12.92
C GLY A 250 -16.66 -30.71 -11.74
N ARG A 251 -15.35 -30.89 -11.87
CA ARG A 251 -14.49 -31.58 -10.88
C ARG A 251 -13.22 -30.80 -10.57
N GLU A 252 -12.61 -31.09 -9.43
CA GLU A 252 -11.25 -30.65 -9.11
C GLU A 252 -10.18 -31.55 -9.75
N PHE A 253 -8.91 -31.18 -9.54
CA PHE A 253 -7.76 -31.99 -9.96
C PHE A 253 -7.69 -33.30 -9.18
N GLN A 254 -7.48 -34.39 -9.91
CA GLN A 254 -7.37 -35.74 -9.38
C GLN A 254 -5.93 -36.25 -9.50
N ALA A 255 -5.57 -37.28 -8.72
CA ALA A 255 -4.26 -37.92 -8.81
C ALA A 255 -3.98 -38.54 -10.21
N ALA A 256 -5.02 -38.78 -11.01
CA ALA A 256 -4.91 -39.26 -12.38
C ALA A 256 -4.49 -38.17 -13.38
N ASP A 257 -4.69 -36.89 -13.06
CA ASP A 257 -4.36 -35.73 -13.91
C ASP A 257 -2.85 -35.41 -13.86
N ARG A 258 -2.03 -36.40 -14.19
CA ARG A 258 -0.56 -36.34 -14.15
C ARG A 258 0.05 -36.16 -15.54
N LYS A 259 1.35 -35.87 -15.57
CA LYS A 259 2.12 -35.79 -16.82
C LYS A 259 1.94 -37.08 -17.65
N GLY A 260 1.51 -36.92 -18.91
CA GLY A 260 1.16 -38.02 -19.81
C GLY A 260 -0.35 -38.28 -19.94
N ALA A 261 -1.18 -37.73 -19.04
CA ALA A 261 -2.62 -37.61 -19.21
C ALA A 261 -2.99 -36.32 -19.98
N PRO A 262 -4.24 -36.19 -20.48
CA PRO A 262 -4.71 -34.93 -21.04
C PRO A 262 -4.49 -33.77 -20.06
N ALA A 263 -3.92 -32.67 -20.55
CA ALA A 263 -3.68 -31.51 -19.70
C ALA A 263 -5.02 -30.85 -19.35
N VAL A 264 -5.22 -30.55 -18.08
CA VAL A 264 -6.49 -30.02 -17.56
C VAL A 264 -6.29 -28.71 -16.81
N ALA A 265 -7.34 -27.90 -16.72
CA ALA A 265 -7.38 -26.64 -16.00
C ALA A 265 -8.68 -26.51 -15.19
N VAL A 266 -8.62 -25.74 -14.12
CA VAL A 266 -9.78 -25.33 -13.32
C VAL A 266 -9.79 -23.81 -13.28
N VAL A 267 -10.96 -23.21 -13.51
CA VAL A 267 -11.11 -21.74 -13.63
C VAL A 267 -12.07 -21.22 -12.56
N ASN A 268 -12.03 -19.93 -12.24
CA ASN A 268 -13.01 -19.33 -11.33
C ASN A 268 -14.30 -18.91 -12.07
N GLU A 269 -15.36 -18.62 -11.31
CA GLU A 269 -16.64 -18.17 -11.87
C GLU A 269 -16.49 -16.86 -12.68
N THR A 270 -15.64 -15.93 -12.25
CA THR A 270 -15.39 -14.68 -12.99
C THR A 270 -14.80 -14.93 -14.37
N PHE A 271 -13.78 -15.78 -14.48
CA PHE A 271 -13.21 -16.16 -15.77
C PHE A 271 -14.26 -16.84 -16.65
N ALA A 272 -15.02 -17.79 -16.08
CA ALA A 272 -16.08 -18.48 -16.81
C ALA A 272 -17.11 -17.49 -17.40
N ARG A 273 -17.54 -16.48 -16.63
CA ARG A 273 -18.49 -15.45 -17.07
C ARG A 273 -17.92 -14.47 -18.10
N LEU A 274 -16.66 -14.06 -17.95
CA LEU A 274 -16.03 -13.07 -18.83
C LEU A 274 -15.68 -13.66 -20.19
N GLU A 275 -15.18 -14.89 -20.17
CA GLU A 275 -14.73 -15.58 -21.37
C GLU A 275 -15.88 -16.24 -22.11
N PHE A 276 -16.80 -16.90 -21.41
CA PHE A 276 -17.86 -17.69 -22.02
C PHE A 276 -19.23 -17.05 -21.78
N ARG A 277 -19.95 -16.72 -22.86
CA ARG A 277 -21.22 -15.96 -22.84
C ARG A 277 -22.28 -16.56 -21.90
N ASP A 278 -22.32 -17.89 -21.77
CA ASP A 278 -23.29 -18.61 -20.94
C ASP A 278 -22.71 -19.09 -19.59
N GLY A 279 -21.45 -18.71 -19.29
CA GLY A 279 -20.71 -19.21 -18.13
C GLY A 279 -20.35 -20.70 -18.20
N ASP A 280 -20.61 -21.36 -19.33
CA ASP A 280 -20.27 -22.77 -19.55
C ASP A 280 -18.84 -22.90 -20.10
N ALA A 281 -17.90 -23.00 -19.17
CA ALA A 281 -16.49 -23.14 -19.46
C ALA A 281 -16.02 -24.60 -19.51
N VAL A 282 -16.79 -25.56 -18.97
CA VAL A 282 -16.35 -26.95 -18.83
C VAL A 282 -16.27 -27.63 -20.20
N GLY A 283 -15.20 -28.40 -20.44
CA GLY A 283 -14.91 -29.05 -21.72
C GLY A 283 -14.25 -28.14 -22.76
N LYS A 284 -14.05 -26.85 -22.45
CA LYS A 284 -13.38 -25.90 -23.35
C LYS A 284 -11.87 -25.98 -23.22
N LEU A 285 -11.17 -25.71 -24.31
CA LEU A 285 -9.70 -25.76 -24.37
C LEU A 285 -9.11 -24.36 -24.26
N VAL A 286 -8.27 -24.16 -23.25
CA VAL A 286 -7.59 -22.90 -22.96
C VAL A 286 -6.09 -23.11 -22.85
N ARG A 287 -5.35 -22.02 -23.08
CA ARG A 287 -3.91 -22.00 -22.87
C ARG A 287 -3.46 -20.60 -22.43
N PRO A 288 -2.54 -20.50 -21.45
CA PRO A 288 -1.83 -19.24 -21.22
C PRO A 288 -0.84 -19.01 -22.36
N ARG A 289 -0.95 -17.88 -23.04
CA ARG A 289 -0.01 -17.42 -24.06
C ARG A 289 1.29 -16.97 -23.41
N THR A 290 2.09 -17.95 -23.04
CA THR A 290 3.44 -17.79 -22.48
C THR A 290 4.38 -18.62 -23.35
N GLY A 291 4.65 -18.13 -24.57
CA GLY A 291 5.37 -18.88 -25.60
C GLY A 291 4.55 -19.99 -26.27
N ASP A 292 5.01 -20.45 -27.45
CA ASP A 292 4.28 -21.42 -28.30
C ASP A 292 4.29 -22.87 -27.77
N THR A 293 4.97 -23.15 -26.66
CA THR A 293 5.27 -24.50 -26.17
C THR A 293 4.31 -25.05 -25.13
N GLU A 294 3.36 -24.25 -24.64
CA GLU A 294 2.38 -24.71 -23.64
C GLU A 294 1.29 -25.60 -24.29
N PRO A 295 0.92 -26.74 -23.67
CA PRO A 295 -0.15 -27.58 -24.17
C PRO A 295 -1.53 -26.92 -23.94
N TRP A 296 -2.47 -27.22 -24.84
CA TRP A 296 -3.88 -26.94 -24.63
C TRP A 296 -4.39 -27.70 -23.40
N ARG A 297 -5.13 -27.01 -22.54
CA ARG A 297 -5.70 -27.57 -21.31
C ARG A 297 -7.22 -27.55 -21.37
N GLU A 298 -7.83 -28.69 -21.09
CA GLU A 298 -9.29 -28.80 -21.00
C GLU A 298 -9.76 -28.29 -19.64
N ILE A 299 -10.75 -27.40 -19.63
CA ILE A 299 -11.36 -26.93 -18.40
C ILE A 299 -12.25 -28.04 -17.85
N VAL A 300 -11.86 -28.64 -16.72
CA VAL A 300 -12.61 -29.74 -16.09
C VAL A 300 -13.52 -29.29 -14.95
N GLY A 301 -13.37 -28.05 -14.48
CA GLY A 301 -14.16 -27.53 -13.38
C GLY A 301 -14.13 -26.01 -13.27
N VAL A 302 -15.14 -25.49 -12.56
CA VAL A 302 -15.29 -24.09 -12.19
C VAL A 302 -15.39 -23.99 -10.67
N VAL A 303 -14.58 -23.13 -10.06
CA VAL A 303 -14.56 -22.88 -8.61
C VAL A 303 -15.06 -21.49 -8.26
N ALA A 304 -15.51 -21.31 -7.02
CA ALA A 304 -15.95 -20.02 -6.51
C ALA A 304 -14.82 -18.96 -6.61
N ASP A 305 -15.22 -17.70 -6.80
CA ASP A 305 -14.27 -16.59 -6.87
C ASP A 305 -13.44 -16.46 -5.58
N ASN A 306 -12.13 -16.36 -5.75
CA ASN A 306 -11.16 -16.20 -4.67
C ASN A 306 -10.15 -15.09 -5.00
N LYS A 307 -9.50 -14.55 -3.97
CA LYS A 307 -8.51 -13.47 -4.09
C LYS A 307 -7.10 -14.05 -4.18
N TYR A 308 -6.52 -14.02 -5.38
CA TYR A 308 -5.20 -14.59 -5.64
C TYR A 308 -4.05 -13.58 -5.45
N ALA A 309 -4.28 -12.31 -5.78
CA ALA A 309 -3.33 -11.20 -5.62
C ALA A 309 -4.01 -9.93 -5.05
N PHE A 310 -3.19 -9.00 -4.54
CA PHE A 310 -3.61 -7.69 -4.00
C PHE A 310 -4.10 -6.72 -5.08
#